data_AF-Q9JN88-F1
#
_entry.id   AF-Q9JN88-F1
#
_cell.length_a   1.000
_cell.length_b   1.000
_cell.length_c   1.000
_cell.angle_alpha   90.00
_cell.angle_beta   90.00
_cell.angle_gamma   90.00
#
_symmetry.space_group_name_H-M   'P 1'
#
loop_
_entity.id
_entity.type
_entity.pdbx_description
1 polymer ?
#
loop_
_entity_poly.entity_id
_entity_poly.type
_entity_poly.pdbx_seq_one_letter_code
_entity_poly.pdbx_strand_id
1 'polypeptide(L)'
;MIPVRLPPPEDVSAETADGSGMSMTLVVASLDHELGPMLRRPFLFYGHSMGALVAYHLTRLRQSRGRPLPERLLIGAYPAPHLPHRLAHCTHLPDEDLLALLPPHPAGHSRLLRQAPGLATATAARLRLHLGLCDSAAPAAPNPAQHTGHGSPQGRSEPLRCPVDVFTGISDPLVTDAEAAAWRHHTRAGCRIHRIPGGHFFTRETPESRAAFFDRLCTVLAGPSEWAAGASGPLPVTVAS
;
A
#
# COMPACT_ATOMS: atom_id res chain seq x y z
N MET A 1 1.58 11.15 13.91
CA MET A 1 1.52 9.98 13.01
C MET A 1 1.78 8.73 13.84
N ILE A 2 0.95 7.69 13.72
CA ILE A 2 1.19 6.41 14.40
C ILE A 2 1.72 5.44 13.34
N PRO A 3 2.99 5.00 13.43
CA PRO A 3 3.51 4.01 12.50
C PRO A 3 2.80 2.68 12.77
N VAL A 4 2.23 2.09 11.72
CA VAL A 4 1.67 0.73 11.78
C VAL A 4 2.71 -0.21 11.19
N ARG A 5 3.26 -1.09 12.01
CA ARG A 5 4.16 -2.15 11.56
C ARG A 5 3.32 -3.36 11.20
N LEU A 6 3.46 -3.87 10.00
CA LEU A 6 2.86 -5.16 9.63
C LEU A 6 3.46 -6.26 10.50
N PRO A 7 2.67 -7.26 10.93
CA PRO A 7 3.15 -8.34 11.77
C PRO A 7 4.36 -9.04 11.12
N PRO A 8 5.37 -9.43 11.91
CA PRO A 8 6.51 -10.16 11.38
C PRO A 8 6.06 -11.54 10.86
N PRO A 9 6.73 -12.10 9.83
CA PRO A 9 6.37 -13.41 9.26
C PRO A 9 6.30 -14.52 10.30
N GLU A 10 7.21 -14.49 11.28
CA GLU A 10 7.26 -15.46 12.37
C GLU A 10 6.00 -15.45 13.28
N ASP A 11 5.38 -14.31 13.57
CA ASP A 11 4.18 -14.23 14.44
C ASP A 11 2.89 -14.71 13.75
N VAL A 12 2.95 -14.97 12.44
CA VAL A 12 1.80 -15.39 11.63
C VAL A 12 1.99 -16.81 11.09
N SER A 13 3.13 -17.45 11.41
CA SER A 13 3.42 -18.86 11.10
C SER A 13 2.70 -19.85 12.03
N ALA A 14 1.94 -19.36 13.01
CA ALA A 14 1.01 -20.18 13.78
C ALA A 14 -0.24 -20.50 12.92
N GLU A 15 -0.10 -21.55 12.12
CA GLU A 15 -1.13 -22.48 11.62
C GLU A 15 -2.35 -21.90 10.87
N THR A 16 -2.27 -21.94 9.54
CA THR A 16 -3.39 -22.45 8.72
C THR A 16 -3.04 -23.88 8.27
N ALA A 17 -3.85 -24.85 8.68
CA ALA A 17 -3.63 -26.28 8.44
C ALA A 17 -3.68 -26.71 6.96
N ASP A 18 -3.92 -25.78 6.03
CA ASP A 18 -4.08 -26.02 4.59
C ASP A 18 -2.91 -25.53 3.73
N GLY A 19 -1.84 -24.99 4.33
CA GLY A 19 -0.69 -24.47 3.59
C GLY A 19 -0.98 -23.22 2.76
N SER A 20 -2.12 -22.56 2.97
CA SER A 20 -2.40 -21.25 2.38
C SER A 20 -1.59 -20.19 3.14
N GLY A 21 -0.61 -19.59 2.45
CA GLY A 21 0.15 -18.46 3.00
C GLY A 21 -0.74 -17.28 3.40
N MET A 22 -0.14 -16.26 4.05
CA MET A 22 -0.87 -15.08 4.51
C MET A 22 -1.83 -14.51 3.45
N SER A 23 -3.09 -14.31 3.83
CA SER A 23 -4.09 -13.65 3.00
C SER A 23 -4.21 -12.18 3.37
N MET A 24 -4.29 -11.30 2.37
CA MET A 24 -4.57 -9.86 2.56
C MET A 24 -5.81 -9.62 3.45
N THR A 25 -6.82 -10.48 3.33
CA THR A 25 -8.04 -10.43 4.14
C THR A 25 -7.76 -10.59 5.63
N LEU A 26 -6.88 -11.51 6.02
CA LEU A 26 -6.53 -11.76 7.42
C LEU A 26 -5.72 -10.60 8.00
N VAL A 27 -4.71 -10.12 7.27
CA VAL A 27 -3.89 -8.97 7.67
C VAL A 27 -4.79 -7.75 7.93
N VAL A 28 -5.69 -7.47 7.00
CA VAL A 28 -6.59 -6.31 7.10
C VAL A 28 -7.60 -6.47 8.23
N ALA A 29 -8.10 -7.69 8.47
CA ALA A 29 -9.01 -7.96 9.59
C ALA A 29 -8.32 -7.74 10.96
N SER A 30 -7.06 -8.18 11.10
CA SER A 30 -6.27 -7.95 12.32
C SER A 30 -6.05 -6.45 12.55
N LEU A 31 -5.60 -5.73 11.52
CA LEU A 31 -5.38 -4.29 11.60
C LEU A 31 -6.66 -3.50 11.94
N ASP A 32 -7.80 -3.87 11.36
CA ASP A 32 -9.09 -3.23 11.69
C ASP A 32 -9.52 -3.48 13.15
N HIS A 33 -9.16 -4.62 13.72
CA HIS A 33 -9.40 -4.93 15.12
C HIS A 33 -8.47 -4.11 16.04
N GLU A 34 -7.17 -4.17 15.80
CA GLU A 34 -6.14 -3.50 16.61
C GLU A 34 -6.24 -1.98 16.57
N LEU A 35 -6.42 -1.40 15.38
CA LEU A 35 -6.50 0.06 15.20
C LEU A 35 -7.90 0.60 15.53
N GLY A 36 -8.92 -0.25 15.58
CA GLY A 36 -10.32 0.11 15.78
C GLY A 36 -10.55 1.18 16.86
N PRO A 37 -9.93 1.09 18.06
CA PRO A 37 -10.09 2.10 19.10
C PRO A 37 -9.61 3.50 18.73
N MET A 38 -8.54 3.60 17.93
CA MET A 38 -7.93 4.85 17.50
C MET A 38 -8.67 5.48 16.32
N LEU A 39 -9.29 4.66 15.49
CA LEU A 39 -10.02 5.05 14.28
C LEU A 39 -11.46 5.51 14.55
N ARG A 40 -11.74 6.02 15.76
CA ARG A 40 -13.03 6.61 16.16
C ARG A 40 -13.09 8.13 16.00
N ARG A 41 -11.93 8.78 15.93
CA ARG A 41 -11.75 10.20 15.61
C ARG A 41 -11.36 10.35 14.14
N PRO A 42 -11.48 11.54 13.53
CA PRO A 42 -10.99 11.77 12.18
C PRO A 42 -9.55 11.28 11.99
N PHE A 43 -9.31 10.55 10.90
CA PHE A 43 -8.02 9.94 10.62
C PHE A 43 -7.76 9.90 9.12
N LEU A 44 -6.49 9.69 8.78
CA LEU A 44 -6.01 9.52 7.42
C LEU A 44 -5.27 8.19 7.35
N PHE A 45 -5.33 7.52 6.22
CA PHE A 45 -4.41 6.42 5.95
C PHE A 45 -3.38 6.85 4.94
N TYR A 46 -2.11 6.60 5.24
CA TYR A 46 -1.03 6.66 4.27
C TYR A 46 -0.39 5.28 4.17
N GLY A 47 -0.27 4.80 2.93
CA GLY A 47 0.42 3.55 2.64
C GLY A 47 1.32 3.75 1.44
N HIS A 48 2.55 3.24 1.53
CA HIS A 48 3.52 3.30 0.43
C HIS A 48 3.79 1.88 -0.10
N SER A 49 3.88 1.73 -1.42
CA SER A 49 3.98 0.45 -2.10
C SER A 49 2.93 -0.53 -1.57
N MET A 50 3.30 -1.71 -1.08
CA MET A 50 2.36 -2.68 -0.46
C MET A 50 1.50 -2.06 0.65
N GLY A 51 2.03 -1.12 1.44
CA GLY A 51 1.25 -0.43 2.47
C GLY A 51 0.05 0.32 1.89
N ALA A 52 0.13 0.75 0.63
CA ALA A 52 -0.97 1.40 -0.07
C ALA A 52 -2.12 0.43 -0.36
N LEU A 53 -1.78 -0.80 -0.74
CA LEU A 53 -2.74 -1.88 -0.93
C LEU A 53 -3.42 -2.27 0.39
N VAL A 54 -2.65 -2.39 1.48
CA VAL A 54 -3.19 -2.63 2.83
C VAL A 54 -4.15 -1.51 3.25
N ALA A 55 -3.74 -0.25 3.09
CA ALA A 55 -4.57 0.90 3.41
C ALA A 55 -5.87 0.93 2.59
N TYR A 56 -5.81 0.57 1.30
CA TYR A 56 -6.98 0.43 0.44
C TYR A 56 -7.93 -0.66 0.92
N HIS A 57 -7.44 -1.88 1.15
CA HIS A 57 -8.29 -2.97 1.62
C HIS A 57 -8.85 -2.73 3.03
N LEU A 58 -8.09 -2.10 3.92
CA LEU A 58 -8.57 -1.67 5.23
C LEU A 58 -9.70 -0.65 5.11
N THR A 59 -9.56 0.32 4.22
CA THR A 59 -10.63 1.29 3.92
C THR A 59 -11.87 0.59 3.38
N ARG A 60 -11.69 -0.36 2.44
CA ARG A 60 -12.78 -1.16 1.85
C ARG A 60 -13.51 -2.00 2.90
N LEU A 61 -12.78 -2.66 3.80
CA LEU A 61 -13.35 -3.45 4.89
C LEU A 61 -14.15 -2.57 5.85
N ARG A 62 -13.63 -1.39 6.20
CA ARG A 62 -14.34 -0.45 7.07
C ARG A 62 -15.61 0.08 6.40
N GLN A 63 -15.55 0.37 5.10
CA GLN A 63 -16.72 0.80 4.32
C GLN A 63 -17.81 -0.28 4.29
N SER A 64 -17.45 -1.54 4.04
CA SER A 64 -18.44 -2.63 4.01
C SER A 64 -19.07 -2.90 5.37
N ARG A 65 -18.34 -2.60 6.47
CA ARG A 65 -18.82 -2.71 7.85
C ARG A 65 -19.54 -1.46 8.36
N GLY A 66 -19.72 -0.42 7.52
CA GLY A 66 -20.32 0.85 7.94
C GLY A 66 -19.52 1.58 9.04
N ARG A 67 -18.22 1.30 9.16
CA ARG A 67 -17.33 1.93 10.14
C ARG A 67 -16.84 3.30 9.64
N PRO A 68 -16.36 4.18 10.53
CA PRO A 68 -15.75 5.45 10.13
C PRO A 68 -14.64 5.22 9.09
N LEU A 69 -14.71 6.00 8.01
CA LEU A 69 -13.73 6.02 6.91
C LEU A 69 -12.64 7.05 7.17
N PRO A 70 -11.44 6.89 6.57
CA PRO A 70 -10.47 7.96 6.58
C PRO A 70 -11.03 9.18 5.85
N GLU A 71 -10.66 10.38 6.30
CA GLU A 71 -11.00 11.62 5.61
C GLU A 71 -10.38 11.66 4.21
N ARG A 72 -9.20 11.04 4.06
CA ARG A 72 -8.52 10.80 2.79
C ARG A 72 -7.70 9.51 2.87
N LEU A 73 -7.70 8.77 1.77
CA LEU A 73 -6.79 7.66 1.55
C LEU A 73 -5.60 8.17 0.73
N LEU A 74 -4.41 8.13 1.31
CA LEU A 74 -3.17 8.58 0.70
C LEU A 74 -2.37 7.36 0.22
N ILE A 75 -2.15 7.27 -1.09
CA ILE A 75 -1.50 6.15 -1.77
C ILE A 75 -0.12 6.60 -2.23
N GLY A 76 0.94 5.91 -1.86
CA GLY A 76 2.30 6.17 -2.33
C GLY A 76 2.81 5.03 -3.22
N ALA A 77 3.29 5.34 -4.42
CA ALA A 77 4.04 4.43 -5.29
C ALA A 77 3.39 3.04 -5.45
N TYR A 78 2.11 2.98 -5.80
CA TYR A 78 1.42 1.70 -6.05
C TYR A 78 0.41 1.80 -7.20
N PRO A 79 0.37 0.83 -8.14
CA PRO A 79 -0.61 0.82 -9.22
C PRO A 79 -2.04 0.63 -8.68
N ALA A 80 -3.05 1.02 -9.45
CA ALA A 80 -4.43 0.79 -9.06
C ALA A 80 -4.73 -0.72 -8.86
N PRO A 81 -5.47 -1.14 -7.82
CA PRO A 81 -5.68 -2.55 -7.44
C PRO A 81 -6.26 -3.50 -8.50
N HIS A 82 -6.80 -2.98 -9.60
CA HIS A 82 -7.33 -3.81 -10.69
C HIS A 82 -6.28 -4.12 -11.78
N LEU A 83 -5.09 -3.52 -11.67
CA LEU A 83 -3.98 -3.72 -12.58
C LEU A 83 -3.02 -4.75 -11.99
N PRO A 84 -2.36 -5.57 -12.82
CA PRO A 84 -1.36 -6.52 -12.34
C PRO A 84 -0.18 -5.76 -11.72
N HIS A 85 0.30 -6.23 -10.57
CA HIS A 85 1.52 -5.69 -9.97
C HIS A 85 2.73 -6.29 -10.69
N ARG A 86 3.58 -5.44 -11.29
CA ARG A 86 4.69 -5.88 -12.16
C ARG A 86 5.62 -6.92 -11.53
N LEU A 87 5.85 -6.81 -10.22
CA LEU A 87 6.72 -7.73 -9.49
C LEU A 87 5.98 -8.94 -8.89
N ALA A 88 4.65 -9.01 -8.93
CA ALA A 88 3.90 -10.14 -8.35
C ALA A 88 4.23 -11.46 -9.05
N HIS A 89 4.45 -11.42 -10.36
CA HIS A 89 4.86 -12.59 -11.14
C HIS A 89 6.28 -13.06 -10.82
N CYS A 90 7.09 -12.31 -10.08
CA CYS A 90 8.46 -12.66 -9.78
C CYS A 90 8.62 -13.55 -8.53
N THR A 91 7.52 -13.93 -7.86
CA THR A 91 7.54 -14.74 -6.62
C THR A 91 8.21 -16.10 -6.79
N HIS A 92 8.16 -16.68 -7.99
CA HIS A 92 8.77 -17.97 -8.33
C HIS A 92 10.28 -17.90 -8.61
N LEU A 93 10.84 -16.69 -8.73
CA LEU A 93 12.27 -16.53 -9.03
C LEU A 93 13.14 -17.03 -7.87
N PRO A 94 14.36 -17.52 -8.14
CA PRO A 94 15.39 -17.78 -7.14
C PRO A 94 15.67 -16.55 -6.25
N ASP A 95 16.21 -16.78 -5.04
CA ASP A 95 16.47 -15.70 -4.07
C ASP A 95 17.32 -14.58 -4.68
N GLU A 96 18.39 -14.94 -5.39
CA GLU A 96 19.32 -13.97 -5.98
C GLU A 96 18.65 -13.08 -7.02
N ASP A 97 17.87 -13.67 -7.91
CA ASP A 97 17.13 -12.96 -8.95
C ASP A 97 16.05 -12.05 -8.34
N LEU A 98 15.36 -12.54 -7.30
CA LEU A 98 14.35 -11.77 -6.59
C LEU A 98 14.97 -10.57 -5.84
N LEU A 99 16.13 -10.76 -5.22
CA LEU A 99 16.86 -9.68 -4.55
C LEU A 99 17.44 -8.67 -5.55
N ALA A 100 17.76 -9.08 -6.77
CA ALA A 100 18.22 -8.19 -7.83
C ALA A 100 17.12 -7.22 -8.33
N LEU A 101 15.84 -7.52 -8.07
CA LEU A 101 14.72 -6.62 -8.37
C LEU A 101 14.60 -5.45 -7.39
N LEU A 102 15.24 -5.53 -6.22
CA LEU A 102 15.30 -4.40 -5.30
C LEU A 102 16.19 -3.32 -5.90
N PRO A 103 15.71 -2.06 -6.02
CA PRO A 103 16.55 -1.01 -6.57
C PRO A 103 17.81 -0.84 -5.69
N PRO A 104 18.95 -0.48 -6.31
CA PRO A 104 20.21 -0.33 -5.61
C PRO A 104 20.06 0.70 -4.48
N HIS A 105 20.17 0.24 -3.24
CA HIS A 105 20.05 1.11 -2.08
C HIS A 105 21.43 1.71 -1.74
N PRO A 106 21.56 3.05 -1.58
CA PRO A 106 22.83 3.71 -1.27
C PRO A 106 23.52 3.17 -0.01
N ALA A 107 22.75 2.74 1.00
CA ALA A 107 23.26 2.10 2.22
C ALA A 107 23.77 0.65 2.04
N GLY A 108 23.90 0.14 0.81
CA GLY A 108 24.63 -1.10 0.54
C GLY A 108 23.88 -2.40 0.89
N HIS A 109 22.53 -2.42 0.84
CA HIS A 109 21.74 -3.65 1.04
C HIS A 109 22.26 -4.79 0.16
N SER A 110 22.59 -4.52 -1.11
CA SER A 110 23.16 -5.52 -2.00
C SER A 110 24.56 -6.02 -1.57
N ARG A 111 25.35 -5.22 -0.84
CA ARG A 111 26.62 -5.67 -0.24
C ARG A 111 26.40 -6.49 1.02
N LEU A 112 25.49 -6.07 1.91
CA LEU A 112 25.15 -6.78 3.14
C LEU A 112 24.50 -8.13 2.87
N LEU A 113 23.56 -8.20 1.91
CA LEU A 113 22.92 -9.44 1.48
C LEU A 113 23.95 -10.41 0.88
N ARG A 114 24.93 -9.92 0.10
CA ARG A 114 26.04 -10.74 -0.42
C ARG A 114 26.97 -11.27 0.68
N GLN A 115 27.15 -10.54 1.78
CA GLN A 115 28.07 -10.91 2.85
C GLN A 115 27.41 -11.76 3.96
N ALA A 116 26.10 -11.91 3.95
CA ALA A 116 25.34 -12.67 4.94
C ALA A 116 24.25 -13.53 4.27
N PRO A 117 24.55 -14.77 3.84
CA PRO A 117 23.60 -15.64 3.14
C PRO A 117 22.28 -15.86 3.88
N GLY A 118 22.32 -16.04 5.21
CA GLY A 118 21.09 -16.17 6.01
C GLY A 118 20.18 -14.94 5.97
N LEU A 119 20.77 -13.73 5.90
CA LEU A 119 20.01 -12.48 5.76
C LEU A 119 19.41 -12.36 4.35
N ALA A 120 20.14 -12.79 3.32
CA ALA A 120 19.65 -12.83 1.95
C ALA A 120 18.41 -13.72 1.83
N THR A 121 18.49 -14.96 2.32
CA THR A 121 17.36 -15.90 2.31
C THR A 121 16.16 -15.37 3.09
N ALA A 122 16.37 -14.82 4.29
CA ALA A 122 15.29 -14.22 5.08
C ALA A 122 14.64 -13.02 4.34
N THR A 123 15.45 -12.18 3.69
CA THR A 123 14.97 -11.03 2.91
C THR A 123 14.19 -11.47 1.67
N ALA A 124 14.69 -12.46 0.94
CA ALA A 124 14.01 -13.03 -0.22
C ALA A 124 12.68 -13.69 0.17
N ALA A 125 12.65 -14.49 1.25
CA ALA A 125 11.43 -15.06 1.79
C ALA A 125 10.40 -13.99 2.15
N ARG A 126 10.84 -12.92 2.83
CA ARG A 126 9.98 -11.78 3.18
C ARG A 126 9.47 -11.05 1.93
N LEU A 127 10.32 -10.85 0.92
CA LEU A 127 9.91 -10.25 -0.35
C LEU A 127 8.89 -11.12 -1.10
N ARG A 128 9.07 -12.45 -1.13
CA ARG A 128 8.08 -13.38 -1.70
C ARG A 128 6.74 -13.28 -0.99
N LEU A 129 6.72 -13.26 0.34
CA LEU A 129 5.48 -13.11 1.10
C LEU A 129 4.76 -11.81 0.75
N HIS A 130 5.49 -10.68 0.69
CA HIS A 130 4.90 -9.39 0.32
C HIS A 130 4.34 -9.37 -1.11
N LEU A 131 5.05 -9.98 -2.06
CA LEU A 131 4.61 -10.06 -3.45
C LEU A 131 3.44 -11.02 -3.64
N GLY A 132 3.43 -12.15 -2.91
CA GLY A 132 2.29 -13.07 -2.88
C GLY A 132 1.02 -12.44 -2.29
N LEU A 133 1.17 -11.57 -1.30
CA LEU A 133 0.05 -10.76 -0.78
C LEU A 133 -0.49 -9.79 -1.84
N CYS A 134 0.38 -9.19 -2.66
CA CYS A 134 -0.05 -8.33 -3.77
C CYS A 134 -0.77 -9.14 -4.86
N ASP A 135 -0.29 -10.35 -5.15
CA ASP A 135 -0.88 -11.25 -6.15
C ASP A 135 -2.26 -11.76 -5.72
N SER A 136 -2.40 -12.20 -4.46
CA SER A 136 -3.68 -12.66 -3.90
C SER A 136 -4.77 -11.58 -3.85
N ALA A 137 -4.37 -10.31 -3.93
CA ALA A 137 -5.28 -9.17 -3.96
C ALA A 137 -5.65 -8.74 -5.40
N ALA A 138 -4.93 -9.21 -6.42
CA ALA A 138 -5.24 -8.93 -7.80
C ALA A 138 -6.57 -9.62 -8.20
N PRO A 139 -7.40 -9.00 -9.03
CA PRO A 139 -8.58 -9.66 -9.55
C PRO A 139 -8.17 -10.92 -10.30
N ALA A 140 -8.82 -12.06 -9.98
CA ALA A 140 -8.63 -13.30 -10.73
C ALA A 140 -8.85 -13.01 -12.22
N ALA A 141 -7.93 -13.46 -13.07
CA ALA A 141 -8.07 -13.32 -14.51
C ALA A 141 -9.46 -13.83 -14.93
N PRO A 142 -10.19 -13.11 -15.81
CA PRO A 142 -11.52 -13.55 -16.23
C PRO A 142 -11.39 -14.93 -16.88
N ASN A 143 -11.95 -15.96 -16.25
CA ASN A 143 -11.99 -17.30 -16.82
C ASN A 143 -12.93 -17.28 -18.04
N PRO A 144 -12.43 -17.49 -19.28
CA PRO A 144 -13.28 -17.43 -20.47
C PRO A 144 -14.33 -18.55 -20.50
N ALA A 145 -14.25 -19.58 -19.64
CA ALA A 145 -15.17 -20.70 -19.61
C ALA A 145 -16.44 -20.52 -18.75
N GLN A 146 -16.62 -19.38 -18.05
CA GLN A 146 -17.78 -19.18 -17.14
C GLN A 146 -18.88 -18.24 -17.69
N HIS A 147 -18.96 -18.08 -19.01
CA HIS A 147 -20.06 -17.32 -19.65
C HIS A 147 -21.29 -18.18 -19.96
N THR A 148 -21.81 -18.91 -18.98
CA THR A 148 -23.15 -19.51 -19.08
C THR A 148 -23.84 -19.51 -17.73
N GLY A 149 -24.93 -18.76 -17.64
CA GLY A 149 -25.95 -18.95 -16.60
C GLY A 149 -26.01 -17.82 -15.57
N HIS A 150 -27.15 -17.14 -15.58
CA HIS A 150 -27.72 -16.23 -14.57
C HIS A 150 -27.08 -16.27 -13.17
N GLY A 151 -25.95 -15.57 -13.01
CA GLY A 151 -25.40 -15.21 -11.72
C GLY A 151 -25.72 -13.74 -11.42
N SER A 152 -26.24 -13.48 -10.22
CA SER A 152 -26.33 -12.14 -9.62
C SER A 152 -25.03 -11.34 -9.80
N PRO A 153 -25.06 -10.00 -9.85
CA PRO A 153 -23.87 -9.16 -10.04
C PRO A 153 -22.98 -9.12 -8.77
N GLN A 154 -22.57 -10.27 -8.25
CA GLN A 154 -21.46 -10.43 -7.32
C GLN A 154 -20.16 -10.24 -8.11
N GLY A 155 -19.56 -9.04 -8.06
CA GLY A 155 -18.21 -8.88 -8.59
C GLY A 155 -17.69 -7.45 -8.70
N ARG A 156 -18.58 -6.46 -8.81
CA ARG A 156 -18.17 -5.04 -8.79
C ARG A 156 -18.35 -4.49 -7.39
N SER A 157 -17.25 -4.48 -6.65
CA SER A 157 -17.20 -3.92 -5.32
C SER A 157 -17.40 -2.40 -5.35
N GLU A 158 -18.25 -1.85 -4.46
CA GLU A 158 -18.58 -0.41 -4.44
C GLU A 158 -17.31 0.49 -4.37
N PRO A 159 -17.15 1.51 -5.23
CA PRO A 159 -16.04 2.45 -5.09
C PRO A 159 -15.99 3.10 -3.70
N LEU A 160 -14.80 3.51 -3.28
CA LEU A 160 -14.61 4.19 -2.01
C LEU A 160 -15.39 5.51 -1.95
N ARG A 161 -15.95 5.79 -0.77
CA ARG A 161 -16.66 7.03 -0.47
C ARG A 161 -15.74 8.14 0.09
N CYS A 162 -14.47 7.82 0.36
CA CYS A 162 -13.47 8.80 0.76
C CYS A 162 -12.62 9.28 -0.44
N PRO A 163 -12.16 10.55 -0.45
CA PRO A 163 -11.19 11.03 -1.41
C PRO A 163 -9.90 10.20 -1.42
N VAL A 164 -9.25 10.13 -2.58
CA VAL A 164 -7.96 9.45 -2.77
C VAL A 164 -6.92 10.42 -3.30
N ASP A 165 -5.79 10.53 -2.62
CA ASP A 165 -4.63 11.31 -3.07
C ASP A 165 -3.47 10.34 -3.35
N VAL A 166 -3.03 10.26 -4.60
CA VAL A 166 -1.97 9.34 -5.06
C VAL A 166 -0.68 10.11 -5.26
N PHE A 167 0.41 9.64 -4.66
CA PHE A 167 1.76 10.16 -4.78
C PHE A 167 2.60 9.18 -5.59
N THR A 168 3.20 9.64 -6.68
CA THR A 168 4.03 8.81 -7.58
C THR A 168 5.38 9.48 -7.84
N GLY A 169 6.45 8.69 -7.90
CA GLY A 169 7.76 9.18 -8.34
C GLY A 169 7.72 9.51 -9.83
N ILE A 170 8.34 10.62 -10.24
CA ILE A 170 8.45 11.00 -11.66
C ILE A 170 9.26 9.95 -12.44
N SER A 171 10.25 9.34 -11.80
CA SER A 171 11.15 8.34 -12.39
C SER A 171 10.89 6.95 -11.80
N ASP A 172 9.67 6.67 -11.32
CA ASP A 172 9.32 5.37 -10.73
C ASP A 172 9.27 4.28 -11.83
N PRO A 173 10.15 3.26 -11.81
CA PRO A 173 10.12 2.21 -12.83
C PRO A 173 8.98 1.19 -12.61
N LEU A 174 8.39 1.17 -11.42
CA LEU A 174 7.38 0.20 -11.02
C LEU A 174 5.95 0.71 -11.22
N VAL A 175 5.75 2.03 -11.27
CA VAL A 175 4.43 2.65 -11.39
C VAL A 175 4.47 3.78 -12.42
N THR A 176 3.74 3.59 -13.51
CA THR A 176 3.54 4.61 -14.54
C THR A 176 2.47 5.62 -14.14
N ASP A 177 2.50 6.80 -14.76
CA ASP A 177 1.47 7.82 -14.60
C ASP A 177 0.06 7.27 -14.93
N ALA A 178 -0.06 6.39 -15.91
CA ALA A 178 -1.33 5.77 -16.29
C ALA A 178 -1.86 4.80 -15.21
N GLU A 179 -0.99 3.95 -14.65
CA GLU A 179 -1.33 3.03 -13.57
C GLU A 179 -1.70 3.80 -12.28
N ALA A 180 -1.00 4.90 -11.98
CA ALA A 180 -1.34 5.79 -10.88
C ALA A 180 -2.69 6.50 -11.10
N ALA A 181 -2.93 7.02 -12.31
CA ALA A 181 -4.17 7.71 -12.64
C ALA A 181 -5.41 6.77 -12.64
N ALA A 182 -5.21 5.46 -12.77
CA ALA A 182 -6.27 4.46 -12.74
C ALA A 182 -6.93 4.31 -11.34
N TRP A 183 -6.34 4.86 -10.28
CA TRP A 183 -6.95 4.93 -8.95
C TRP A 183 -8.29 5.69 -8.93
N ARG A 184 -8.53 6.57 -9.91
CA ARG A 184 -9.83 7.25 -10.10
C ARG A 184 -11.02 6.29 -10.23
N HIS A 185 -10.78 5.04 -10.67
CA HIS A 185 -11.83 4.03 -10.79
C HIS A 185 -12.28 3.44 -9.43
N HIS A 186 -11.50 3.68 -8.37
CA HIS A 186 -11.70 3.09 -7.05
C HIS A 186 -12.30 4.04 -6.01
N THR A 187 -12.66 5.27 -6.39
CA THR A 187 -13.33 6.24 -5.51
C THR A 187 -14.38 7.06 -6.27
N ARG A 188 -15.45 7.46 -5.57
CA ARG A 188 -16.45 8.42 -6.06
C ARG A 188 -16.29 9.82 -5.47
N ALA A 189 -15.41 10.00 -4.48
CA ALA A 189 -15.22 11.28 -3.78
C ALA A 189 -14.05 12.12 -4.35
N GLY A 190 -13.55 11.74 -5.52
CA GLY A 190 -12.47 12.42 -6.22
C GLY A 190 -11.11 11.76 -6.00
N CYS A 191 -10.27 11.85 -7.02
CA CYS A 191 -8.90 11.31 -7.03
C CYS A 191 -7.94 12.39 -7.55
N ARG A 192 -6.86 12.64 -6.81
CA ARG A 192 -5.80 13.59 -7.19
C ARG A 192 -4.48 12.85 -7.30
N ILE A 193 -3.68 13.21 -8.31
CA ILE A 193 -2.36 12.62 -8.54
C ILE A 193 -1.29 13.68 -8.29
N HIS A 194 -0.28 13.31 -7.51
CA HIS A 194 0.81 14.14 -7.05
C HIS A 194 2.13 13.52 -7.51
N ARG A 195 2.82 14.20 -8.42
CA ARG A 195 4.11 13.72 -8.95
C ARG A 195 5.23 14.29 -8.10
N ILE A 196 6.08 13.41 -7.58
CA ILE A 196 7.19 13.76 -6.69
C ILE A 196 8.51 13.49 -7.42
N PRO A 197 9.49 14.41 -7.41
CA PRO A 197 10.84 14.12 -7.90
C PRO A 197 11.40 12.85 -7.27
N GLY A 198 12.05 11.98 -8.05
CA GLY A 198 12.58 10.69 -7.59
C GLY A 198 11.86 9.49 -8.20
N GLY A 199 12.33 8.30 -7.85
CA GLY A 199 11.77 7.00 -8.24
C GLY A 199 10.79 6.43 -7.21
N HIS A 200 10.72 5.10 -7.14
CA HIS A 200 9.75 4.39 -6.31
C HIS A 200 9.81 4.78 -4.83
N PHE A 201 11.02 5.04 -4.31
CA PHE A 201 11.26 5.35 -2.90
C PHE A 201 11.41 6.85 -2.65
N PHE A 202 10.72 7.72 -3.40
CA PHE A 202 10.80 9.19 -3.28
C PHE A 202 10.70 9.74 -1.84
N THR A 203 10.10 8.99 -0.90
CA THR A 203 10.01 9.35 0.52
C THR A 203 11.34 9.31 1.27
N ARG A 204 12.33 8.58 0.75
CA ARG A 204 13.63 8.32 1.40
C ARG A 204 14.81 8.23 0.43
N GLU A 205 14.60 8.46 -0.86
CA GLU A 205 15.61 8.32 -1.91
C GLU A 205 16.66 9.44 -1.86
N THR A 206 16.20 10.69 -1.95
CA THR A 206 17.04 11.89 -1.83
C THR A 206 16.41 12.90 -0.86
N PRO A 207 17.20 13.78 -0.22
CA PRO A 207 16.68 14.88 0.57
C PRO A 207 15.66 15.74 -0.19
N GLU A 208 15.90 16.00 -1.47
CA GLU A 208 15.06 16.82 -2.35
C GLU A 208 13.72 16.14 -2.64
N SER A 209 13.75 14.86 -3.03
CA SER A 209 12.55 14.03 -3.21
C SER A 209 11.70 13.97 -1.95
N ARG A 210 12.36 13.74 -0.80
CA ARG A 210 11.71 13.68 0.51
C ARG A 210 11.06 15.01 0.88
N ALA A 211 11.78 16.12 0.71
CA ALA A 211 11.25 17.46 0.97
C ALA A 211 10.03 17.76 0.10
N ALA A 212 10.11 17.47 -1.20
CA ALA A 212 8.99 17.66 -2.14
C ALA A 212 7.75 16.81 -1.77
N PHE A 213 7.96 15.57 -1.30
CA PHE A 213 6.87 14.74 -0.78
C PHE A 213 6.19 15.39 0.44
N PHE A 214 6.96 15.80 1.45
CA PHE A 214 6.39 16.39 2.67
C PHE A 214 5.72 17.74 2.42
N ASP A 215 6.27 18.59 1.55
CA ASP A 215 5.64 19.84 1.14
C ASP A 215 4.26 19.60 0.50
N ARG A 216 4.20 18.63 -0.42
CA ARG A 216 2.94 18.24 -1.06
C ARG A 216 1.96 17.62 -0.06
N LEU A 217 2.46 16.79 0.85
CA LEU A 217 1.65 16.18 1.91
C LEU A 217 1.03 17.27 2.80
N CYS A 218 1.83 18.23 3.28
CA CYS A 218 1.33 19.36 4.06
C CYS A 218 0.23 20.13 3.33
N THR A 219 0.37 20.35 2.02
CA THR A 219 -0.67 20.99 1.19
C THR A 219 -1.97 20.17 1.16
N VAL A 220 -1.89 18.84 1.05
CA VAL A 220 -3.07 17.96 1.07
C VAL A 220 -3.74 17.97 2.45
N LEU A 221 -2.94 17.97 3.51
CA LEU A 221 -3.42 18.03 4.90
C LEU A 221 -4.06 19.37 5.25
N ALA A 222 -3.58 20.46 4.65
CA ALA A 222 -4.10 21.83 4.84
C ALA A 222 -5.38 22.13 4.04
N GLY A 223 -6.07 21.12 3.50
CA GLY A 223 -7.34 21.25 2.77
C GLY A 223 -8.41 22.07 3.51
N PRO A 224 -9.45 22.55 2.80
CA PRO A 224 -10.14 23.81 3.09
C PRO A 224 -10.59 23.95 4.55
N SER A 225 -9.81 24.68 5.34
CA SER A 225 -10.14 25.48 6.54
C SER A 225 -11.02 24.92 7.67
N GLU A 226 -11.55 23.70 7.59
CA GLU A 226 -12.32 23.09 8.69
C GLU A 226 -11.42 22.37 9.72
N TRP A 227 -10.16 22.07 9.36
CA TRP A 227 -9.19 21.45 10.28
C TRP A 227 -8.80 22.35 11.47
N ALA A 228 -8.83 23.67 11.29
CA ALA A 228 -8.30 24.62 12.26
C ALA A 228 -9.25 24.92 13.44
N ALA A 229 -10.55 24.62 13.33
CA ALA A 229 -11.53 25.00 14.34
C ALA A 229 -11.59 24.04 15.55
N GLY A 230 -10.99 22.85 15.46
CA GLY A 230 -11.08 21.82 16.51
C GLY A 230 -9.76 21.40 17.16
N ALA A 231 -8.61 21.84 16.64
CA ALA A 231 -7.29 21.39 17.08
C ALA A 231 -6.44 22.58 17.56
N SER A 232 -6.81 23.17 18.69
CA SER A 232 -5.93 24.05 19.47
C SER A 232 -4.83 23.22 20.11
N GLY A 233 -3.81 22.86 19.34
CA GLY A 233 -2.61 22.19 19.82
C GLY A 233 -1.57 22.06 18.70
N PRO A 234 -0.28 22.31 18.97
CA PRO A 234 0.75 22.22 17.93
C PRO A 234 0.81 20.79 17.39
N LEU A 235 0.66 20.63 16.07
CA LEU A 235 0.91 19.34 15.42
C LEU A 235 2.41 19.05 15.49
N PRO A 236 2.86 17.99 16.18
CA PRO A 236 4.27 17.61 16.18
C PRO A 236 4.55 16.88 14.85
N VAL A 237 5.14 17.61 13.90
CA VAL A 237 5.75 17.03 12.70
C VAL A 237 7.15 16.59 13.08
N THR A 238 7.36 15.30 13.28
CA THR A 238 8.69 14.70 13.39
C THR A 238 8.84 13.65 12.29
N VAL A 239 9.74 13.93 11.35
CA VAL A 239 10.17 13.00 10.29
C VAL A 239 11.30 12.14 10.89
N ALA A 240 11.04 10.86 11.10
CA ALA A 240 12.06 9.89 11.50
C ALA A 240 12.50 9.09 10.27
N SER A 241 13.82 9.02 10.08
CA SER A 241 14.54 8.37 8.98
C SER A 241 14.50 6.85 9.04
#